data_AF-A0A8H6BEN0-F1
#
_entry.id   AF-A0A8H6BEN0-F1
#
_cell.length_a   1.000
_cell.length_b   1.000
_cell.length_c   1.000
_cell.angle_alpha   90.00
_cell.angle_beta   90.00
_cell.angle_gamma   90.00
#
_symmetry.space_group_name_H-M   'P 1'
#
loop_
_entity.id
_entity.type
_entity.pdbx_description
1 polymer ?
#
loop_
_entity_poly.entity_id
_entity_poly.type
_entity_poly.pdbx_seq_one_letter_code
_entity_poly.pdbx_strand_id
1 'polypeptide(L)'
;MKDIFNIWEFSDCILSANPIPFTETIYEDRVSPMLLEMITKLYHLFTYRLSFDSSMTRDRLFYMQTRAELAYTLCYKEKGYSDLKKQFEGVPFFDEVFEEIAEFVPPRSIRDYGHYALKESMYSKLDPFDFLNKYVSADDIQDNILEKLAATRKKKKKDIVLKPVIYKLEGVDLKKSEPLADTFKSNLLQNSYDSLRYWDNEQHISSFVDIPICNILLGIVERKSSSAILAKKAASILDILLLKDDAVLQSLIDCFGEEHIKSYRKSKHGKGLETRKERAHRLAHKRQKRILERMRGQQKSSCREIGISLKIAM
;
A
#
# COMPACT_ATOMS: atom_id res chain seq x y z
N MET A 1 23.49 -13.54 -7.29
CA MET A 1 22.42 -14.46 -6.85
C MET A 1 21.85 -15.05 -8.13
N LYS A 2 22.18 -16.31 -8.45
CA LYS A 2 21.69 -16.97 -9.68
C LYS A 2 20.17 -17.11 -9.54
N ASP A 3 19.42 -16.45 -10.41
CA ASP A 3 17.97 -16.54 -10.61
C ASP A 3 17.13 -17.06 -9.42
N ILE A 4 16.61 -16.13 -8.61
CA ILE A 4 15.77 -16.44 -7.46
C ILE A 4 14.38 -16.96 -7.86
N PHE A 5 13.90 -16.70 -9.09
CA PHE A 5 12.56 -17.12 -9.54
C PHE A 5 12.51 -18.59 -9.94
N ASN A 6 13.66 -19.19 -10.22
CA ASN A 6 13.77 -20.61 -10.50
C ASN A 6 13.35 -21.48 -9.30
N ILE A 7 13.37 -20.94 -8.07
CA ILE A 7 12.83 -21.64 -6.88
C ILE A 7 11.35 -22.02 -7.09
N TRP A 8 10.62 -21.22 -7.85
CA TRP A 8 9.21 -21.43 -8.19
C TRP A 8 8.98 -21.79 -9.66
N GLU A 9 10.05 -22.12 -10.41
CA GLU A 9 9.99 -22.43 -11.85
C GLU A 9 9.35 -21.30 -12.69
N PHE A 10 9.46 -20.05 -12.21
CA PHE A 10 8.91 -18.87 -12.88
C PHE A 10 9.94 -18.05 -13.65
N SER A 11 11.14 -18.58 -13.81
CA SER A 11 12.21 -17.96 -14.58
C SER A 11 11.77 -17.63 -16.01
N ASP A 12 11.14 -18.56 -16.71
CA ASP A 12 10.66 -18.32 -18.08
C ASP A 12 9.46 -17.37 -18.13
N CYS A 13 8.71 -17.24 -17.02
CA CYS A 13 7.58 -16.32 -16.90
C CYS A 13 8.03 -14.88 -16.56
N ILE A 14 9.23 -14.70 -15.99
CA ILE A 14 9.66 -13.43 -15.38
C ILE A 14 10.94 -12.88 -16.03
N LEU A 15 11.91 -13.75 -16.31
CA LEU A 15 13.27 -13.39 -16.75
C LEU A 15 13.55 -13.63 -18.23
N SER A 16 12.71 -14.43 -18.92
CA SER A 16 12.90 -14.72 -20.34
C SER A 16 12.77 -13.45 -21.20
N ALA A 17 13.54 -13.38 -22.29
CA ALA A 17 13.37 -12.34 -23.32
C ALA A 17 11.98 -12.39 -23.98
N ASN A 18 11.35 -13.57 -23.98
CA ASN A 18 9.96 -13.79 -24.40
C ASN A 18 9.23 -14.50 -23.25
N PRO A 19 8.68 -13.76 -22.28
CA PRO A 19 8.01 -14.35 -21.14
C PRO A 19 6.79 -15.17 -21.56
N ILE A 20 6.70 -16.40 -21.05
CA ILE A 20 5.48 -17.20 -21.22
C ILE A 20 4.41 -16.78 -20.20
N PRO A 21 3.11 -16.81 -20.55
CA PRO A 21 2.05 -16.60 -19.58
C PRO A 21 2.11 -17.66 -18.47
N PHE A 22 1.84 -17.26 -17.22
CA PHE A 22 1.79 -18.21 -16.11
C PHE A 22 0.77 -19.35 -16.35
N THR A 23 -0.29 -19.10 -17.12
CA THR A 23 -1.31 -20.10 -17.51
C THR A 23 -0.79 -21.15 -18.48
N GLU A 24 0.34 -20.93 -19.13
CA GLU A 24 0.97 -21.90 -20.04
C GLU A 24 2.04 -22.74 -19.33
N THR A 25 2.20 -22.54 -18.02
CA THR A 25 3.10 -23.38 -17.20
C THR A 25 2.44 -24.72 -16.89
N ILE A 26 3.27 -25.74 -16.65
CA ILE A 26 2.80 -27.04 -16.12
C ILE A 26 2.17 -26.95 -14.72
N TYR A 27 2.17 -25.75 -14.13
CA TYR A 27 1.65 -25.46 -12.80
C TYR A 27 0.40 -24.59 -12.85
N GLU A 28 -0.29 -24.44 -14.00
CA GLU A 28 -1.45 -23.56 -14.20
C GLU A 28 -2.41 -23.51 -12.99
N ASP A 29 -2.86 -24.67 -12.50
CA ASP A 29 -3.79 -24.78 -11.36
C ASP A 29 -3.21 -24.34 -10.01
N ARG A 30 -1.88 -24.28 -9.91
CA ARG A 30 -1.10 -23.94 -8.70
C ARG A 30 -0.36 -22.61 -8.81
N VAL A 31 -0.46 -21.91 -9.94
CA VAL A 31 0.18 -20.60 -10.15
C VAL A 31 -0.17 -19.62 -9.03
N SER A 32 -1.45 -19.50 -8.68
CA SER A 32 -1.91 -18.51 -7.69
C SER A 32 -1.29 -18.74 -6.29
N PRO A 33 -1.36 -19.96 -5.69
CA PRO A 33 -0.70 -20.20 -4.41
C PRO A 33 0.84 -20.12 -4.51
N MET A 34 1.45 -20.53 -5.62
CA MET A 34 2.91 -20.39 -5.82
C MET A 34 3.35 -18.93 -5.90
N LEU A 35 2.60 -18.07 -6.61
CA LEU A 35 2.85 -16.63 -6.67
C LEU A 35 2.67 -15.97 -5.30
N LEU A 36 1.64 -16.37 -4.54
CA LEU A 36 1.43 -15.87 -3.18
C LEU A 36 2.61 -16.23 -2.28
N GLU A 37 3.08 -17.48 -2.34
CA GLU A 37 4.26 -17.92 -1.59
C GLU A 37 5.50 -17.13 -2.01
N MET A 38 5.76 -17.02 -3.31
CA MET A 38 6.87 -16.22 -3.86
C MET A 38 6.83 -14.79 -3.33
N ILE A 39 5.73 -14.07 -3.54
CA ILE A 39 5.57 -12.67 -3.09
C ILE A 39 5.78 -12.56 -1.59
N THR A 40 5.28 -13.50 -0.80
CA THR A 40 5.46 -13.53 0.67
C THR A 40 6.93 -13.71 1.05
N LYS A 41 7.67 -14.61 0.39
CA LYS A 41 9.11 -14.80 0.65
C LYS A 41 9.93 -13.59 0.20
N LEU A 42 9.60 -12.99 -0.94
CA LEU A 42 10.21 -11.75 -1.40
C LEU A 42 9.95 -10.61 -0.42
N TYR A 43 8.71 -10.49 0.07
CA TYR A 43 8.33 -9.51 1.09
C TYR A 43 9.17 -9.67 2.36
N HIS A 44 9.26 -10.88 2.91
CA HIS A 44 10.11 -11.17 4.07
C HIS A 44 11.57 -10.81 3.81
N LEU A 45 12.10 -11.11 2.62
CA LEU A 45 13.46 -10.76 2.26
C LEU A 45 13.69 -9.23 2.23
N PHE A 46 12.65 -8.45 1.90
CA PHE A 46 12.70 -6.99 1.94
C PHE A 46 12.49 -6.39 3.33
N THR A 47 11.62 -6.96 4.16
CA THR A 47 11.23 -6.40 5.46
C THR A 47 12.09 -6.94 6.59
N TYR A 48 12.37 -8.24 6.60
CA TYR A 48 13.15 -8.97 7.59
C TYR A 48 14.64 -8.91 7.26
N ARG A 49 15.24 -7.73 7.47
CA ARG A 49 16.66 -7.45 7.18
C ARG A 49 17.60 -7.79 8.32
N LEU A 50 17.13 -8.50 9.34
CA LEU A 50 17.86 -8.74 10.58
C LEU A 50 19.20 -9.46 10.37
N SER A 51 19.25 -10.35 9.37
CA SER A 51 20.48 -11.09 9.00
C SER A 51 21.61 -10.20 8.49
N PHE A 52 21.32 -8.97 8.08
CA PHE A 52 22.32 -8.01 7.63
C PHE A 52 22.87 -7.14 8.77
N ASP A 53 22.23 -7.14 9.94
CA ASP A 53 22.64 -6.33 11.08
C ASP A 53 23.78 -6.99 11.86
N SER A 54 24.97 -6.39 11.77
CA SER A 54 26.16 -6.84 12.46
C SER A 54 26.18 -6.51 13.95
N SER A 55 25.35 -5.57 14.38
CA SER A 55 25.19 -5.22 15.80
C SER A 55 24.21 -6.15 16.53
N MET A 56 23.58 -7.09 15.81
CA MET A 56 22.56 -7.96 16.38
C MET A 56 23.17 -8.96 17.37
N THR A 57 22.79 -8.83 18.64
CA THR A 57 23.15 -9.79 19.68
C THR A 57 22.08 -10.87 19.82
N ARG A 58 22.44 -12.00 20.43
CA ARG A 58 21.51 -13.09 20.72
C ARG A 58 20.36 -12.62 21.62
N ASP A 59 20.66 -11.84 22.65
CA ASP A 59 19.66 -11.32 23.58
C ASP A 59 18.69 -10.37 22.89
N ARG A 60 19.20 -9.47 22.04
CA ARG A 60 18.35 -8.56 21.26
C ARG A 60 17.45 -9.32 20.29
N LEU A 61 17.96 -10.38 19.66
CA LEU A 61 17.17 -11.27 18.81
C LEU A 61 16.04 -11.94 19.60
N PHE A 62 16.34 -12.51 20.77
CA PHE A 62 15.32 -13.14 21.62
C PHE A 62 14.28 -12.14 22.09
N TYR A 63 14.70 -10.97 22.57
CA TYR A 63 13.79 -9.89 22.94
C TYR A 63 12.85 -9.51 21.78
N MET A 64 13.37 -9.34 20.56
CA MET A 64 12.55 -9.02 19.38
C MET A 64 11.55 -10.14 19.04
N GLN A 65 11.97 -11.40 19.16
CA GLN A 65 11.09 -12.56 18.94
C GLN A 65 9.96 -12.62 19.97
N THR A 66 10.29 -12.51 21.27
CA THR A 66 9.31 -12.46 22.35
C THR A 66 8.34 -11.30 22.17
N ARG A 67 8.85 -10.11 21.80
CA ARG A 67 8.05 -8.91 21.54
C ARG A 67 7.09 -9.10 20.38
N ALA A 68 7.53 -9.66 19.27
CA ALA A 68 6.66 -9.97 18.15
C ALA A 68 5.59 -11.01 18.55
N GLU A 69 6.00 -12.12 19.17
CA GLU A 69 5.09 -13.21 19.54
C GLU A 69 3.99 -12.74 20.51
N LEU A 70 4.35 -11.97 21.54
CA LEU A 70 3.38 -11.42 22.47
C LEU A 70 2.48 -10.38 21.79
N ALA A 71 3.05 -9.52 20.95
CA ALA A 71 2.28 -8.51 20.24
C ALA A 71 1.24 -9.13 19.29
N TYR A 72 1.61 -10.15 18.50
CA TYR A 72 0.67 -10.85 17.62
C TYR A 72 -0.33 -11.70 18.40
N THR A 73 0.07 -12.28 19.54
CA THR A 73 -0.86 -12.99 20.43
C THR A 73 -1.96 -12.04 20.94
N LEU A 74 -1.58 -10.87 21.46
CA LEU A 74 -2.53 -9.89 22.00
C LEU A 74 -3.28 -9.11 20.91
N CYS A 75 -2.69 -8.95 19.72
CA CYS A 75 -3.37 -8.42 18.55
C CYS A 75 -4.46 -9.37 18.06
N TYR A 76 -4.21 -10.69 18.08
CA TYR A 76 -5.20 -11.70 17.74
C TYR A 76 -6.34 -11.73 18.76
N LYS A 77 -6.00 -11.78 20.05
CA LYS A 77 -6.99 -11.87 21.12
C LYS A 77 -6.42 -11.41 22.47
N GLU A 78 -7.22 -10.65 23.19
CA GLU A 78 -6.95 -10.27 24.59
C GLU A 78 -6.94 -11.51 25.49
N LYS A 79 -6.04 -11.56 26.48
CA LYS A 79 -5.82 -12.77 27.32
C LYS A 79 -5.65 -12.45 28.80
N GLY A 80 -6.01 -13.40 29.66
CA GLY A 80 -5.67 -13.31 31.09
C GLY A 80 -4.18 -13.50 31.33
N TYR A 81 -3.66 -12.94 32.43
CA TYR A 81 -2.23 -13.07 32.77
C TYR A 81 -1.80 -14.52 32.95
N SER A 82 -2.61 -15.35 33.60
CA SER A 82 -2.30 -16.77 33.81
C SER A 82 -2.15 -17.55 32.49
N ASP A 83 -2.99 -17.23 31.50
CA ASP A 83 -2.90 -17.85 30.17
C ASP A 83 -1.62 -17.41 29.44
N LEU A 84 -1.26 -16.13 29.54
CA LEU A 84 -0.03 -15.60 28.97
C LEU A 84 1.19 -16.21 29.67
N LYS A 85 1.23 -16.25 30.99
CA LYS A 85 2.39 -16.80 31.73
C LYS A 85 2.61 -18.29 31.43
N LYS A 86 1.52 -19.05 31.24
CA LYS A 86 1.59 -20.45 30.82
C LYS A 86 2.08 -20.58 29.36
N GLN A 87 1.61 -19.73 28.45
CA GLN A 87 2.03 -19.77 27.06
C GLN A 87 3.50 -19.37 26.88
N PHE A 88 3.97 -18.39 27.66
CA PHE A 88 5.32 -17.83 27.57
C PHE A 88 6.26 -18.36 28.67
N GLU A 89 5.95 -19.54 29.23
CA GLU A 89 6.79 -20.15 30.25
C GLU A 89 8.19 -20.47 29.68
N GLY A 90 9.24 -20.01 30.37
CA GLY A 90 10.63 -20.16 29.92
C GLY A 90 11.04 -19.28 28.74
N VAL A 91 10.15 -18.42 28.23
CA VAL A 91 10.47 -17.48 27.14
C VAL A 91 11.30 -16.29 27.69
N PRO A 92 12.50 -16.02 27.14
CA PRO A 92 13.32 -14.90 27.58
C PRO A 92 12.63 -13.55 27.40
N PHE A 93 12.91 -12.61 28.32
CA PHE A 93 12.41 -11.22 28.29
C PHE A 93 10.89 -11.05 28.33
N PHE A 94 10.11 -12.10 28.65
CA PHE A 94 8.65 -12.02 28.66
C PHE A 94 8.13 -10.90 29.57
N ASP A 95 8.58 -10.85 30.83
CA ASP A 95 8.04 -9.88 31.80
C ASP A 95 8.34 -8.42 31.38
N GLU A 96 9.56 -8.15 30.89
CA GLU A 96 9.96 -6.84 30.36
C GLU A 96 9.10 -6.42 29.15
N VAL A 97 8.96 -7.31 28.17
CA VAL A 97 8.15 -7.07 26.98
C VAL A 97 6.67 -6.89 27.34
N PHE A 98 6.16 -7.68 28.27
CA PHE A 98 4.78 -7.63 28.73
C PHE A 98 4.45 -6.26 29.32
N GLU A 99 5.29 -5.74 30.22
CA GLU A 99 5.13 -4.40 30.78
C GLU A 99 5.19 -3.30 29.70
N GLU A 100 6.07 -3.47 28.70
CA GLU A 100 6.21 -2.52 27.60
C GLU A 100 4.96 -2.45 26.72
N ILE A 101 4.36 -3.59 26.33
CA ILE A 101 3.39 -3.61 25.22
C ILE A 101 1.94 -3.93 25.64
N ALA A 102 1.73 -4.51 26.82
CA ALA A 102 0.40 -4.91 27.28
C ALA A 102 -0.23 -3.84 28.19
N GLU A 103 -1.54 -3.70 28.12
CA GLU A 103 -2.33 -2.86 29.02
C GLU A 103 -3.43 -3.69 29.70
N PHE A 104 -3.61 -3.46 30.99
CA PHE A 104 -4.67 -4.12 31.75
C PHE A 104 -6.02 -3.48 31.46
N VAL A 105 -6.99 -4.31 31.09
CA VAL A 105 -8.38 -3.94 30.94
C VAL A 105 -9.15 -4.48 32.15
N PRO A 106 -9.72 -3.59 32.99
CA PRO A 106 -10.39 -4.01 34.21
C PRO A 106 -11.69 -4.75 33.91
N PRO A 107 -12.12 -5.65 34.81
CA PRO A 107 -13.34 -6.41 34.63
C PRO A 107 -14.58 -5.52 34.60
N ARG A 108 -15.53 -5.84 33.73
CA ARG A 108 -16.80 -5.10 33.61
C ARG A 108 -17.98 -5.80 34.29
N SER A 109 -17.78 -7.02 34.79
CA SER A 109 -18.82 -7.80 35.46
C SER A 109 -18.23 -8.73 36.51
N ILE A 110 -19.07 -9.29 37.38
CA ILE A 110 -18.65 -10.17 38.47
C ILE A 110 -18.03 -11.50 38.01
N ARG A 111 -18.23 -11.87 36.73
CA ARG A 111 -17.67 -13.08 36.11
C ARG A 111 -16.45 -12.78 35.23
N ASP A 112 -16.13 -11.50 35.07
CA ASP A 112 -14.96 -11.03 34.34
C ASP A 112 -13.85 -10.81 35.36
N TYR A 113 -12.65 -11.34 35.08
CA TYR A 113 -11.49 -11.22 35.96
C TYR A 113 -10.49 -10.17 35.44
N GLY A 114 -10.86 -9.43 34.39
CA GLY A 114 -9.97 -8.54 33.67
C GLY A 114 -9.08 -9.32 32.71
N HIS A 115 -8.52 -8.61 31.75
CA HIS A 115 -7.66 -9.18 30.71
C HIS A 115 -6.60 -8.18 30.31
N TYR A 116 -5.63 -8.65 29.54
CA TYR A 116 -4.59 -7.82 28.96
C TYR A 116 -4.84 -7.67 27.47
N ALA A 117 -4.79 -6.43 27.02
CA ALA A 117 -4.87 -6.06 25.62
C ALA A 117 -3.53 -5.52 25.15
N LEU A 118 -3.33 -5.49 23.83
CA LEU A 118 -2.19 -4.79 23.24
C LEU A 118 -2.42 -3.28 23.32
N LYS A 119 -1.43 -2.53 23.80
CA LYS A 119 -1.48 -1.06 23.82
C LYS A 119 -1.82 -0.49 22.45
N GLU A 120 -2.69 0.51 22.42
CA GLU A 120 -3.16 1.15 21.17
C GLU A 120 -2.00 1.65 20.27
N SER A 121 -0.92 2.15 20.88
CA SER A 121 0.28 2.67 20.19
C SER A 121 1.07 1.61 19.42
N MET A 122 0.78 0.33 19.64
CA MET A 122 1.49 -0.79 19.03
C MET A 122 0.89 -1.19 17.69
N TYR A 123 -0.42 -1.02 17.49
CA TYR A 123 -1.10 -1.46 16.25
C TYR A 123 -0.53 -0.83 14.98
N SER A 124 -0.04 0.41 15.04
CA SER A 124 0.61 1.06 13.90
C SER A 124 2.00 0.51 13.56
N LYS A 125 2.57 -0.34 14.42
CA LYS A 125 3.90 -0.95 14.30
C LYS A 125 3.84 -2.44 13.95
N LEU A 126 2.65 -3.00 13.77
CA LEU A 126 2.46 -4.39 13.39
C LEU A 126 2.27 -4.52 11.88
N ASP A 127 2.70 -5.67 11.36
CA ASP A 127 2.62 -6.02 9.96
C ASP A 127 2.05 -7.44 9.83
N PRO A 128 0.93 -7.64 9.13
CA PRO A 128 0.34 -8.97 8.94
C PRO A 128 1.30 -9.99 8.32
N PHE A 129 2.25 -9.51 7.50
CA PHE A 129 3.24 -10.31 6.81
C PHE A 129 4.63 -10.16 7.44
N ASP A 130 4.71 -9.80 8.72
CA ASP A 130 5.96 -9.83 9.46
C ASP A 130 6.48 -11.27 9.54
N PHE A 131 7.76 -11.46 9.20
CA PHE A 131 8.44 -12.74 9.32
C PHE A 131 8.41 -13.30 10.75
N LEU A 132 8.33 -12.43 11.76
CA LEU A 132 8.25 -12.83 13.16
C LEU A 132 6.83 -13.26 13.60
N ASN A 133 5.79 -13.02 12.80
CA ASN A 133 4.46 -13.57 13.06
C ASN A 133 4.41 -15.06 12.63
N LYS A 134 4.66 -15.96 13.59
CA LYS A 134 4.75 -17.41 13.32
C LYS A 134 3.46 -18.19 13.47
N TYR A 135 2.56 -17.74 14.33
CA TYR A 135 1.48 -18.58 14.86
C TYR A 135 0.09 -18.14 14.46
N VAL A 136 -0.08 -16.87 14.08
CA VAL A 136 -1.39 -16.31 13.76
C VAL A 136 -1.48 -16.06 12.26
N SER A 137 -2.64 -16.36 11.67
CA SER A 137 -2.87 -16.10 10.25
C SER A 137 -2.71 -14.60 9.95
N ALA A 138 -2.13 -14.29 8.78
CA ALA A 138 -1.97 -12.90 8.33
C ALA A 138 -3.34 -12.21 8.18
N ASP A 139 -4.37 -12.94 7.73
CA ASP A 139 -5.71 -12.39 7.55
C ASP A 139 -6.34 -11.95 8.88
N ASP A 140 -6.27 -12.79 9.92
CA ASP A 140 -6.80 -12.45 11.25
C ASP A 140 -6.07 -11.23 11.85
N ILE A 141 -4.74 -11.22 11.75
CA ILE A 141 -3.93 -10.09 12.20
C ILE A 141 -4.28 -8.82 11.43
N GLN A 142 -4.41 -8.90 10.11
CA GLN A 142 -4.78 -7.77 9.27
C GLN A 142 -6.13 -7.19 9.69
N ASP A 143 -7.14 -8.03 9.86
CA ASP A 143 -8.49 -7.58 10.21
C ASP A 143 -8.54 -6.90 11.58
N ASN A 144 -7.80 -7.43 12.56
CA ASN A 144 -7.69 -6.85 13.89
C ASN A 144 -6.93 -5.52 13.90
N ILE A 145 -5.81 -5.42 13.17
CA ILE A 145 -5.08 -4.15 13.01
C ILE A 145 -5.97 -3.11 12.35
N LEU A 146 -6.66 -3.47 11.25
CA LEU A 146 -7.55 -2.55 10.55
C LEU A 146 -8.70 -2.09 11.42
N GLU A 147 -9.28 -2.96 12.25
CA GLU A 147 -10.34 -2.61 13.18
C GLU A 147 -9.89 -1.61 14.22
N LYS A 148 -8.79 -1.90 14.91
CA LYS A 148 -8.26 -1.02 15.95
C LYS A 148 -7.82 0.31 15.38
N LEU A 149 -7.06 0.33 14.28
CA LEU A 149 -6.64 1.59 13.63
C LEU A 149 -7.81 2.40 13.05
N ALA A 150 -8.87 1.74 12.56
CA ALA A 150 -10.08 2.42 12.10
C ALA A 150 -10.79 3.14 13.25
N ALA A 151 -10.94 2.46 14.40
CA ALA A 151 -11.52 3.03 15.60
C ALA A 151 -10.68 4.20 16.14
N THR A 152 -9.38 3.99 16.35
CA THR A 152 -8.43 5.00 16.83
C THR A 152 -8.41 6.25 15.96
N ARG A 153 -8.32 6.06 14.63
CA ARG A 153 -8.19 7.16 13.67
C ARG A 153 -9.53 7.74 13.24
N LYS A 154 -10.65 7.21 13.73
CA LYS A 154 -12.03 7.57 13.32
C LYS A 154 -12.22 7.54 11.80
N LYS A 155 -11.69 6.49 11.15
CA LYS A 155 -11.77 6.25 9.70
C LYS A 155 -12.45 4.91 9.43
N LYS A 156 -12.93 4.69 8.21
CA LYS A 156 -13.44 3.36 7.82
C LYS A 156 -12.26 2.42 7.57
N LYS A 157 -12.41 1.11 7.86
CA LYS A 157 -11.36 0.09 7.63
C LYS A 157 -10.72 0.20 6.24
N LYS A 158 -11.55 0.37 5.19
CA LYS A 158 -11.09 0.52 3.79
C LYS A 158 -10.21 1.75 3.50
N ASP A 159 -10.26 2.77 4.37
CA ASP A 159 -9.50 4.01 4.23
C ASP A 159 -8.18 3.94 5.05
N ILE A 160 -7.95 2.85 5.78
CA ILE A 160 -6.69 2.56 6.47
C ILE A 160 -5.75 1.87 5.49
N VAL A 161 -4.53 2.39 5.39
CA VAL A 161 -3.44 1.78 4.63
C VAL A 161 -2.42 1.25 5.64
N LEU A 162 -2.18 -0.06 5.59
CA LEU A 162 -1.10 -0.70 6.34
C LEU A 162 0.21 -0.48 5.59
N LYS A 163 1.26 -0.16 6.33
CA LYS A 163 2.61 0.04 5.79
C LYS A 163 3.48 -1.13 6.22
N PRO A 164 4.33 -1.66 5.33
CA PRO A 164 5.34 -2.63 5.70
C PRO A 164 6.21 -2.13 6.85
N VAL A 165 6.49 -3.00 7.80
CA VAL A 165 7.43 -2.70 8.89
C VAL A 165 8.79 -3.21 8.48
N ILE A 166 9.66 -2.29 8.04
CA ILE A 166 10.99 -2.63 7.55
C ILE A 166 11.99 -2.50 8.68
N TYR A 167 12.77 -3.56 8.93
CA TYR A 167 13.89 -3.50 9.85
C TYR A 167 14.93 -2.48 9.37
N LYS A 168 15.21 -1.47 10.20
CA LYS A 168 16.13 -0.39 9.85
C LYS A 168 17.58 -0.86 10.02
N LEU A 169 18.32 -0.88 8.92
CA LEU A 169 19.78 -1.07 8.92
C LEU A 169 20.49 0.29 8.96
N GLU A 170 21.67 0.33 9.55
CA GLU A 170 22.47 1.55 9.69
C GLU A 170 23.85 1.40 9.05
N GLY A 171 24.40 2.52 8.55
CA GLY A 171 25.77 2.62 8.05
C GLY A 171 26.18 1.53 7.06
N VAL A 172 27.18 0.74 7.45
CA VAL A 172 27.77 -0.33 6.63
C VAL A 172 26.83 -1.50 6.38
N ASP A 173 25.88 -1.77 7.28
CA ASP A 173 24.97 -2.92 7.16
C ASP A 173 23.92 -2.68 6.08
N LEU A 174 23.53 -1.43 5.86
CA LEU A 174 22.66 -1.07 4.75
C LEU A 174 23.29 -1.46 3.40
N LYS A 175 24.62 -1.32 3.26
CA LYS A 175 25.34 -1.70 2.04
C LYS A 175 25.34 -3.21 1.80
N LYS A 176 25.25 -4.03 2.85
CA LYS A 176 25.15 -5.50 2.72
C LYS A 176 23.86 -5.94 2.04
N SER A 177 22.82 -5.10 2.05
CA SER A 177 21.57 -5.33 1.33
C SER A 177 21.61 -4.89 -0.14
N GLU A 178 22.71 -4.28 -0.62
CA GLU A 178 22.83 -3.81 -2.00
C GLU A 178 22.82 -4.95 -3.04
N PRO A 179 23.55 -6.07 -2.87
CA PRO A 179 23.49 -7.17 -3.85
C PRO A 179 22.09 -7.77 -4.00
N LEU A 180 21.30 -7.75 -2.91
CA LEU A 180 19.91 -8.15 -2.93
C LEU A 180 19.09 -7.15 -3.75
N ALA A 181 19.25 -5.85 -3.46
CA ALA A 181 18.62 -4.79 -4.23
C ALA A 181 19.00 -4.87 -5.72
N ASP A 182 20.27 -5.13 -6.05
CA ASP A 182 20.77 -5.23 -7.42
C ASP A 182 20.21 -6.45 -8.16
N THR A 183 20.06 -7.59 -7.48
CA THR A 183 19.38 -8.78 -8.03
C THR A 183 17.93 -8.47 -8.42
N PHE A 184 17.24 -7.67 -7.61
CA PHE A 184 15.89 -7.23 -7.95
C PHE A 184 15.86 -6.13 -9.00
N LYS A 185 16.81 -5.18 -8.98
CA LYS A 185 16.94 -4.13 -9.99
C LYS A 185 17.24 -4.70 -11.37
N SER A 186 18.05 -5.75 -11.46
CA SER A 186 18.56 -6.23 -12.74
C SER A 186 17.55 -7.05 -13.54
N ASN A 187 16.38 -7.41 -12.99
CA ASN A 187 15.49 -8.39 -13.63
C ASN A 187 14.02 -8.39 -13.15
N LEU A 188 13.71 -8.04 -11.89
CA LEU A 188 12.32 -8.05 -11.38
C LEU A 188 11.70 -6.64 -11.31
N LEU A 189 12.53 -5.63 -11.04
CA LEU A 189 12.12 -4.29 -10.61
C LEU A 189 12.86 -3.16 -11.32
N GLN A 190 13.36 -3.36 -12.53
CA GLN A 190 13.76 -2.23 -13.40
C GLN A 190 12.57 -1.28 -13.66
N ASN A 191 11.34 -1.71 -13.33
CA ASN A 191 10.12 -0.90 -13.38
C ASN A 191 9.47 -0.59 -12.01
N SER A 192 10.09 -0.92 -10.86
CA SER A 192 9.39 -0.76 -9.57
C SER A 192 10.25 -0.41 -8.35
N TYR A 193 11.59 -0.52 -8.40
CA TYR A 193 12.43 -0.21 -7.23
C TYR A 193 12.94 1.24 -7.18
N ASP A 194 13.06 1.94 -8.30
CA ASP A 194 13.38 3.38 -8.30
C ASP A 194 12.26 4.22 -7.67
N SER A 195 11.04 3.68 -7.59
CA SER A 195 9.88 4.31 -6.92
C SER A 195 9.90 4.22 -5.39
N LEU A 196 10.72 3.36 -4.79
CA LEU A 196 10.76 3.17 -3.34
C LEU A 196 11.97 3.84 -2.66
N ARG A 197 13.02 4.18 -3.41
CA ARG A 197 14.27 4.70 -2.84
C ARG A 197 14.49 6.21 -2.99
N TYR A 198 13.73 6.91 -3.83
CA TYR A 198 13.78 8.38 -3.90
C TYR A 198 12.36 8.98 -3.96
N TRP A 199 11.76 9.12 -2.79
CA TRP A 199 10.44 9.72 -2.59
C TRP A 199 10.46 11.26 -2.59
N ASP A 200 11.40 11.90 -3.30
CA ASP A 200 11.54 13.36 -3.28
C ASP A 200 12.01 14.05 -4.58
N ASN A 201 12.09 13.37 -5.74
CA ASN A 201 12.44 14.07 -7.00
C ASN A 201 11.56 13.63 -8.19
N GLU A 202 10.93 14.62 -8.83
CA GLU A 202 9.82 14.50 -9.82
C GLU A 202 10.20 14.05 -11.25
N GLN A 203 11.31 13.35 -11.51
CA GLN A 203 11.84 13.25 -12.89
C GLN A 203 11.78 11.91 -13.65
N HIS A 204 11.26 10.79 -13.12
CA HIS A 204 11.39 9.49 -13.82
C HIS A 204 10.08 8.72 -14.03
N ILE A 205 9.03 9.38 -14.52
CA ILE A 205 7.75 8.74 -14.87
C ILE A 205 7.81 8.03 -16.23
N SER A 206 8.76 8.39 -17.09
CA SER A 206 8.83 7.88 -18.48
C SER A 206 9.00 6.36 -18.59
N SER A 207 9.59 5.70 -17.60
CA SER A 207 9.84 4.25 -17.64
C SER A 207 8.65 3.40 -17.17
N PHE A 208 7.62 3.99 -16.56
CA PHE A 208 6.38 3.30 -16.17
C PHE A 208 5.40 3.11 -17.34
N VAL A 209 5.66 3.78 -18.46
CA VAL A 209 4.77 3.85 -19.63
C VAL A 209 5.01 2.67 -20.60
N ASP A 210 6.19 2.05 -20.55
CA ASP A 210 6.65 1.12 -21.59
C ASP A 210 6.55 -0.38 -21.26
N ILE A 211 6.12 -0.80 -20.05
CA ILE A 211 5.64 -2.17 -19.75
C ILE A 211 4.47 -2.08 -18.76
N PRO A 212 3.34 -2.77 -18.95
CA PRO A 212 2.09 -2.05 -18.87
C PRO A 212 1.35 -2.31 -17.56
N ILE A 213 1.86 -1.74 -16.48
CA ILE A 213 1.15 -1.70 -15.19
C ILE A 213 -0.24 -1.08 -15.40
N CYS A 214 -0.36 -0.07 -16.26
CA CYS A 214 -1.63 0.55 -16.63
C CYS A 214 -2.58 -0.42 -17.34
N ASN A 215 -2.07 -1.30 -18.21
CA ASN A 215 -2.90 -2.31 -18.89
C ASN A 215 -3.34 -3.41 -17.92
N ILE A 216 -2.47 -3.81 -17.00
CA ILE A 216 -2.78 -4.77 -15.95
C ILE A 216 -3.84 -4.18 -15.01
N LEU A 217 -3.70 -2.91 -14.63
CA LEU A 217 -4.68 -2.20 -13.82
C LEU A 217 -6.03 -2.12 -14.52
N LEU A 218 -6.08 -1.75 -15.80
CA LEU A 218 -7.33 -1.73 -16.57
C LEU A 218 -7.95 -3.13 -16.66
N GLY A 219 -7.13 -4.15 -16.95
CA GLY A 219 -7.55 -5.54 -16.96
C GLY A 219 -8.14 -6.01 -15.62
N ILE A 220 -7.57 -5.59 -14.48
CA ILE A 220 -8.10 -5.88 -13.13
C ILE A 220 -9.42 -5.14 -12.88
N VAL A 221 -9.61 -3.94 -13.43
CA VAL A 221 -10.88 -3.19 -13.28
C VAL A 221 -12.01 -3.89 -14.04
N GLU A 222 -11.72 -4.49 -15.18
CA GLU A 222 -12.72 -5.03 -16.09
C GLU A 222 -12.96 -6.54 -15.92
N ARG A 223 -12.05 -7.25 -15.27
CA ARG A 223 -12.16 -8.69 -15.03
C ARG A 223 -13.29 -9.00 -14.04
N LYS A 224 -14.27 -9.79 -14.48
CA LYS A 224 -15.48 -10.15 -13.69
C LYS A 224 -15.17 -10.93 -12.40
N SER A 225 -14.04 -11.64 -12.34
CA SER A 225 -13.60 -12.38 -11.15
C SER A 225 -12.87 -11.50 -10.13
N SER A 226 -12.56 -10.25 -10.45
CA SER A 226 -11.90 -9.34 -9.52
C SER A 226 -12.89 -8.79 -8.49
N SER A 227 -12.47 -8.77 -7.22
CA SER A 227 -13.31 -8.23 -6.15
C SER A 227 -13.56 -6.73 -6.37
N ALA A 228 -14.74 -6.24 -5.98
CA ALA A 228 -15.12 -4.84 -6.16
C ALA A 228 -14.17 -3.85 -5.44
N ILE A 229 -13.44 -4.31 -4.43
CA ILE A 229 -12.43 -3.52 -3.71
C ILE A 229 -11.16 -3.43 -4.56
N LEU A 230 -10.71 -4.56 -5.12
CA LEU A 230 -9.53 -4.63 -5.97
C LEU A 230 -9.72 -3.83 -7.26
N ALA A 231 -10.87 -3.97 -7.92
CA ALA A 231 -11.22 -3.20 -9.12
C ALA A 231 -11.24 -1.68 -8.86
N LYS A 232 -11.75 -1.24 -7.69
CA LYS A 232 -11.71 0.19 -7.31
C LYS A 232 -10.30 0.69 -7.03
N LYS A 233 -9.45 -0.10 -6.36
CA LYS A 233 -8.06 0.27 -6.10
C LYS A 233 -7.28 0.37 -7.41
N ALA A 234 -7.46 -0.58 -8.31
CA ALA A 234 -6.83 -0.58 -9.62
C ALA A 234 -7.25 0.64 -10.45
N ALA A 235 -8.54 0.99 -10.46
CA ALA A 235 -9.05 2.19 -11.14
C ALA A 235 -8.46 3.47 -10.55
N SER A 236 -8.41 3.61 -9.21
CA SER A 236 -7.83 4.79 -8.56
C SER A 236 -6.34 4.96 -8.86
N ILE A 237 -5.58 3.87 -8.94
CA ILE A 237 -4.15 3.92 -9.29
C ILE A 237 -4.00 4.33 -10.77
N LEU A 238 -4.83 3.76 -11.66
CA LEU A 238 -4.85 4.12 -13.08
C LEU A 238 -5.16 5.61 -13.29
N ASP A 239 -6.12 6.16 -12.56
CA ASP A 239 -6.43 7.60 -12.56
C ASP A 239 -5.24 8.46 -12.15
N ILE A 240 -4.52 8.07 -11.08
CA ILE A 240 -3.34 8.80 -10.60
C ILE A 240 -2.24 8.79 -11.67
N LEU A 241 -2.04 7.67 -12.37
CA LEU A 241 -1.02 7.53 -13.40
C LEU A 241 -1.34 8.39 -14.64
N LEU A 242 -2.59 8.38 -15.10
CA LEU A 242 -3.07 9.22 -16.20
C LEU A 242 -3.01 10.73 -15.92
N LEU A 243 -3.16 11.12 -14.66
CA LEU A 243 -3.02 12.51 -14.22
C LEU A 243 -1.56 12.97 -14.13
N LYS A 244 -0.62 12.04 -14.07
CA LYS A 244 0.80 12.33 -13.96
C LYS A 244 1.47 12.42 -15.33
N ASP A 245 1.11 11.51 -16.24
CA ASP A 245 1.68 11.46 -17.58
C ASP A 245 0.60 11.12 -18.64
N ASP A 246 0.52 11.97 -19.67
CA ASP A 246 -0.44 11.78 -20.76
C ASP A 246 -0.05 10.59 -21.67
N ALA A 247 1.23 10.17 -21.66
CA ALA A 247 1.71 9.04 -22.47
C ALA A 247 1.09 7.71 -22.04
N VAL A 248 0.62 7.61 -20.79
CA VAL A 248 -0.15 6.46 -20.28
C VAL A 248 -1.42 6.24 -21.08
N LEU A 249 -2.10 7.30 -21.53
CA LEU A 249 -3.29 7.17 -22.35
C LEU A 249 -2.96 6.57 -23.72
N GLN A 250 -1.86 7.00 -24.32
CA GLN A 250 -1.42 6.49 -25.62
C GLN A 250 -1.09 5.01 -25.51
N SER A 251 -0.34 4.60 -24.48
CA SER A 251 -0.02 3.19 -24.19
C SER A 251 -1.29 2.33 -24.01
N LEU A 252 -2.30 2.83 -23.30
CA LEU A 252 -3.60 2.15 -23.17
C LEU A 252 -4.34 2.03 -24.52
N ILE A 253 -4.32 3.07 -25.35
CA ILE A 253 -4.94 3.06 -26.69
C ILE A 253 -4.22 2.08 -27.60
N ASP A 254 -2.89 2.06 -27.59
CA ASP A 254 -2.08 1.19 -28.42
C ASP A 254 -2.31 -0.29 -28.07
N CYS A 255 -2.62 -0.59 -26.80
CA CYS A 255 -2.82 -1.96 -26.33
C CYS A 255 -4.27 -2.48 -26.35
N PHE A 256 -5.27 -1.63 -26.09
CA PHE A 256 -6.68 -2.07 -26.05
C PHE A 256 -7.54 -1.52 -27.19
N GLY A 257 -7.02 -0.57 -27.96
CA GLY A 257 -7.74 0.14 -29.01
C GLY A 257 -8.53 1.34 -28.49
N GLU A 258 -8.64 2.37 -29.33
CA GLU A 258 -9.23 3.66 -28.97
C GLU A 258 -10.71 3.54 -28.56
N GLU A 259 -11.48 2.71 -29.27
CA GLU A 259 -12.90 2.49 -28.98
C GLU A 259 -13.13 1.79 -27.64
N HIS A 260 -12.22 0.89 -27.25
CA HIS A 260 -12.27 0.23 -25.95
C HIS A 260 -12.03 1.24 -24.82
N ILE A 261 -11.02 2.10 -24.95
CA ILE A 261 -10.73 3.15 -23.97
C ILE A 261 -11.87 4.18 -23.88
N LYS A 262 -12.51 4.55 -25.01
CA LYS A 262 -13.71 5.39 -25.01
C LYS A 262 -14.89 4.74 -24.29
N SER A 263 -15.07 3.43 -24.44
CA SER A 263 -16.09 2.66 -23.70
C SER A 263 -15.79 2.65 -22.19
N TYR A 264 -14.54 2.38 -21.83
CA TYR A 264 -14.11 2.37 -20.43
C TYR A 264 -14.31 3.72 -19.73
N ARG A 265 -14.03 4.84 -20.39
CA ARG A 265 -14.30 6.20 -19.88
C ARG A 265 -15.79 6.45 -19.58
N LYS A 266 -16.71 5.71 -20.21
CA LYS A 266 -18.15 5.79 -19.95
C LYS A 266 -18.61 4.86 -18.81
N SER A 267 -17.74 3.95 -18.38
CA SER A 267 -18.04 2.96 -17.34
C SER A 267 -18.18 3.59 -15.95
N LYS A 268 -18.70 2.81 -15.00
CA LYS A 268 -18.81 3.20 -13.58
C LYS A 268 -17.46 3.59 -12.95
N HIS A 269 -16.37 3.03 -13.44
CA HIS A 269 -15.02 3.22 -12.87
C HIS A 269 -14.20 4.24 -13.67
N GLY A 270 -14.51 4.46 -14.95
CA GLY A 270 -13.80 5.43 -15.82
C GLY A 270 -14.46 6.80 -15.95
N LYS A 271 -15.65 7.04 -15.35
CA LYS A 271 -16.44 8.27 -15.52
C LYS A 271 -15.76 9.57 -15.05
N GLY A 272 -14.65 9.48 -14.30
CA GLY A 272 -13.86 10.61 -13.81
C GLY A 272 -12.44 10.67 -14.37
N LEU A 273 -12.13 9.81 -15.33
CA LEU A 273 -10.79 9.56 -15.83
C LEU A 273 -10.42 10.65 -16.84
N GLU A 274 -9.51 11.54 -16.44
CA GLU A 274 -9.06 12.70 -17.21
C GLU A 274 -7.53 12.76 -17.21
N THR A 275 -6.92 13.10 -18.34
CA THR A 275 -5.46 13.31 -18.41
C THR A 275 -5.05 14.61 -17.73
N ARG A 276 -3.74 14.80 -17.51
CA ARG A 276 -3.19 16.05 -16.96
C ARG A 276 -3.58 17.25 -17.81
N LYS A 277 -3.46 17.14 -19.14
CA LYS A 277 -3.84 18.19 -20.09
C LYS A 277 -5.34 18.47 -20.05
N GLU A 278 -6.17 17.44 -20.08
CA GLU A 278 -7.64 17.58 -20.03
C GLU A 278 -8.08 18.29 -18.73
N ARG A 279 -7.49 17.90 -17.60
CA ARG A 279 -7.75 18.52 -16.29
C ARG A 279 -7.29 19.97 -16.22
N ALA A 280 -6.10 20.26 -16.72
CA ALA A 280 -5.57 21.63 -16.76
C ALA A 280 -6.46 22.54 -17.61
N HIS A 281 -6.89 22.06 -18.78
CA HIS A 281 -7.81 22.76 -19.68
C HIS A 281 -9.17 23.03 -19.00
N ARG A 282 -9.75 22.00 -18.37
CA ARG A 282 -11.03 22.13 -17.63
C ARG A 282 -10.93 23.13 -16.47
N LEU A 283 -9.85 23.10 -15.70
CA LEU A 283 -9.63 24.03 -14.59
C LEU A 283 -9.41 25.47 -15.08
N ALA A 284 -8.68 25.66 -16.18
CA ALA A 284 -8.49 26.97 -16.81
C ALA A 284 -9.83 27.56 -17.29
N HIS A 285 -10.65 26.75 -17.99
CA HIS A 285 -11.96 27.17 -18.47
C HIS A 285 -12.92 27.49 -17.30
N LYS A 286 -12.84 26.74 -16.19
CA LYS A 286 -13.61 27.02 -14.97
C LYS A 286 -13.15 28.33 -14.29
N ARG A 287 -11.85 28.62 -14.31
CA ARG A 287 -11.29 29.88 -13.79
C ARG A 287 -11.73 31.07 -14.67
N GLN A 288 -11.64 30.97 -15.99
CA GLN A 288 -12.12 31.99 -16.92
C GLN A 288 -13.60 32.30 -16.69
N LYS A 289 -14.45 31.27 -16.55
CA LYS A 289 -15.88 31.46 -16.28
C LYS A 289 -16.15 32.19 -14.96
N ARG A 290 -15.42 31.86 -13.90
CA ARG A 290 -15.52 32.56 -12.60
C ARG A 290 -15.05 34.01 -12.68
N ILE A 291 -14.01 34.29 -13.45
CA ILE A 291 -13.51 35.66 -13.65
C ILE A 291 -14.55 36.49 -14.42
N LEU A 292 -15.11 35.93 -15.49
CA LEU A 292 -16.21 36.55 -16.25
C LEU A 292 -17.42 36.84 -15.36
N GLU A 293 -17.83 35.90 -14.51
CA GLU A 293 -18.93 36.09 -13.55
C GLU A 293 -18.61 37.21 -12.54
N ARG A 294 -17.37 37.29 -12.05
CA ARG A 294 -16.93 38.34 -11.11
C ARG A 294 -16.88 39.72 -11.76
N MET A 295 -16.35 39.82 -12.99
CA MET A 295 -16.34 41.06 -13.77
C MET A 295 -17.74 41.54 -14.10
N ARG A 296 -18.65 40.63 -14.48
CA ARG A 296 -20.06 40.95 -14.72
C ARG A 296 -20.78 41.41 -13.44
N GLY A 297 -20.37 40.87 -12.29
CA GLY A 297 -20.80 41.35 -10.98
C GLY A 297 -20.31 42.77 -10.68
N GLN A 298 -19.01 43.04 -10.85
CA GLN A 298 -18.41 44.35 -10.60
C GLN A 298 -18.94 45.44 -11.55
N GLN A 299 -19.16 45.15 -12.83
CA GLN A 299 -19.82 46.07 -13.75
C GLN A 299 -21.23 46.42 -13.30
N LYS A 300 -22.01 45.44 -12.82
CA LYS A 300 -23.35 45.71 -12.28
C LYS A 300 -23.31 46.55 -11.00
N SER A 301 -22.33 46.33 -10.12
CA SER A 301 -22.15 47.12 -8.90
C SER A 301 -21.73 48.56 -9.21
N SER A 302 -20.76 48.74 -10.11
CA SER A 302 -20.27 50.06 -10.52
C SER A 302 -21.35 50.86 -11.26
N CYS A 303 -22.13 50.23 -12.15
CA CYS A 303 -23.30 50.88 -12.76
C CYS A 303 -24.36 51.29 -11.72
N ARG A 304 -24.53 50.53 -10.62
CA ARG A 304 -25.42 50.90 -9.52
C ARG A 304 -24.88 52.09 -8.72
N GLU A 305 -23.59 52.10 -8.39
CA GLU A 305 -22.96 53.22 -7.67
C GLU A 305 -22.98 54.52 -8.49
N ILE A 306 -22.68 54.46 -9.79
CA ILE A 306 -22.75 55.63 -10.68
C ILE A 306 -24.19 56.15 -10.79
N GLY A 307 -25.18 55.25 -10.89
CA GLY A 307 -26.60 55.63 -10.91
C GLY A 307 -27.10 56.23 -9.59
N ILE A 308 -26.49 55.88 -8.45
CA ILE A 308 -26.79 56.50 -7.14
C ILE A 308 -26.12 57.88 -7.05
N SER A 309 -24.87 58.03 -7.48
CA SER A 309 -24.17 59.32 -7.48
C SER A 309 -24.82 60.36 -8.41
N LEU A 310 -25.34 59.94 -9.56
CA LEU A 310 -26.11 60.82 -10.47
C LEU A 310 -27.46 61.27 -9.89
N LYS A 311 -28.07 60.48 -8.99
CA LYS A 311 -29.30 60.86 -8.28
C LYS A 311 -29.07 61.79 -7.09
N ILE A 312 -27.85 61.84 -6.55
CA ILE A 312 -27.48 62.74 -5.44
C ILE A 312 -26.98 64.09 -5.97
N ALA A 313 -26.53 64.14 -7.24
CA ALA A 313 -26.05 65.35 -7.90
C ALA A 313 -27.14 66.13 -8.69
N MET A 314 -28.38 65.65 -8.71
CA MET A 314 -29.58 66.35 -9.21
C MET A 314 -30.44 66.81 -8.04
#